data_AF-A0A244EJ68-F1
#
_entry.id   AF-A0A244EJ68-F1
#
_cell.length_a   1.000
_cell.length_b   1.000
_cell.length_c   1.000
_cell.angle_alpha   90.00
_cell.angle_beta   90.00
_cell.angle_gamma   90.00
#
_symmetry.space_group_name_H-M   'P 1'
#
loop_
_entity.id
_entity.type
_entity.pdbx_description
1 polymer ?
#
loop_
_entity_poly.entity_id
_entity_poly.type
_entity_poly.pdbx_seq_one_letter_code
_entity_poly.pdbx_strand_id
1 'polypeptide(L)'
;MNAALQTNAAYYARLLATVQHNGFLLRTINRREWTEELMLAAVRSEGRALQLIPDPSQAVIRAAVEQDGDALRYVVEQTDEICAVACRQWLSALHHIADDDMRERVIEELIEEGVLSNHPFNEAANAPAYAG
;
A
#
# COMPACT_ATOMS: atom_id res chain seq x y z
N MET A 1 -37.82 15.85 -4.64
CA MET A 1 -36.49 15.21 -4.53
C MET A 1 -36.76 13.71 -4.33
N ASN A 2 -36.38 12.86 -5.30
CA ASN A 2 -36.92 11.49 -5.43
C ASN A 2 -36.38 10.55 -4.34
N ALA A 3 -37.27 9.86 -3.61
CA ALA A 3 -36.92 8.90 -2.56
C ALA A 3 -35.97 7.79 -3.05
N ALA A 4 -36.06 7.40 -4.32
CA ALA A 4 -35.17 6.42 -4.95
C ALA A 4 -33.69 6.87 -5.09
N LEU A 5 -33.45 8.19 -5.22
CA LEU A 5 -32.10 8.74 -5.24
C LEU A 5 -31.52 8.82 -3.81
N GLN A 6 -32.39 9.12 -2.83
CA GLN A 6 -32.01 9.12 -1.41
C GLN A 6 -31.69 7.71 -0.90
N THR A 7 -32.40 6.68 -1.35
CA THR A 7 -32.11 5.29 -0.97
C THR A 7 -30.80 4.78 -1.56
N ASN A 8 -30.44 5.17 -2.78
CA ASN A 8 -29.17 4.77 -3.39
C ASN A 8 -27.97 5.44 -2.70
N ALA A 9 -28.07 6.75 -2.38
CA ALA A 9 -27.03 7.47 -1.67
C ALA A 9 -26.83 6.96 -0.22
N ALA A 10 -27.92 6.74 0.53
CA ALA A 10 -27.84 6.22 1.89
C ALA A 10 -27.31 4.77 1.93
N TYR A 11 -27.65 3.97 0.91
CA TYR A 11 -27.14 2.63 0.76
C TYR A 11 -25.62 2.62 0.52
N TYR A 12 -25.14 3.40 -0.45
CA TYR A 12 -23.71 3.50 -0.74
C TYR A 12 -22.92 4.06 0.45
N ALA A 13 -23.46 5.06 1.16
CA ALA A 13 -22.84 5.58 2.38
C ALA A 13 -22.65 4.48 3.46
N ARG A 14 -23.58 3.52 3.54
CA ARG A 14 -23.46 2.39 4.47
C ARG A 14 -22.38 1.40 4.04
N LEU A 15 -22.24 1.15 2.74
CA LEU A 15 -21.13 0.34 2.21
C LEU A 15 -19.78 0.99 2.53
N LEU A 16 -19.67 2.30 2.30
CA LEU A 16 -18.46 3.06 2.59
C LEU A 16 -18.13 3.05 4.08
N ALA A 17 -19.12 3.29 4.96
CA ALA A 17 -18.93 3.22 6.40
C ALA A 17 -18.50 1.82 6.87
N THR A 18 -18.97 0.76 6.19
CA THR A 18 -18.62 -0.63 6.51
C THR A 18 -17.12 -0.87 6.30
N VAL A 19 -16.59 -0.50 5.12
CA VAL A 19 -15.16 -0.70 4.81
C VAL A 19 -14.25 0.28 5.54
N GLN A 20 -14.73 1.48 5.87
CA GLN A 20 -14.01 2.43 6.71
C GLN A 20 -13.82 1.91 8.14
N HIS A 21 -14.82 1.21 8.68
CA HIS A 21 -14.72 0.60 10.01
C HIS A 21 -13.75 -0.61 10.03
N ASN A 22 -13.77 -1.43 8.97
CA ASN A 22 -12.85 -2.54 8.80
C ASN A 22 -12.70 -2.88 7.32
N GLY A 23 -11.51 -2.63 6.75
CA GLY A 23 -11.24 -2.83 5.33
C GLY A 23 -11.49 -4.26 4.83
N PHE A 24 -11.31 -5.28 5.68
CA PHE A 24 -11.59 -6.67 5.30
C PHE A 24 -13.07 -6.95 5.04
N LEU A 25 -13.98 -6.09 5.51
CA LEU A 25 -15.40 -6.22 5.22
C LEU A 25 -15.74 -5.94 3.75
N LEU A 26 -14.80 -5.47 2.94
CA LEU A 26 -14.97 -5.41 1.49
C LEU A 26 -15.40 -6.78 0.90
N ARG A 27 -14.93 -7.89 1.50
CA ARG A 27 -15.32 -9.27 1.11
C ARG A 27 -16.80 -9.58 1.30
N THR A 28 -17.53 -8.81 2.10
CA THR A 28 -18.97 -9.02 2.34
C THR A 28 -19.85 -8.23 1.37
N ILE A 29 -19.26 -7.27 0.65
CA ILE A 29 -19.95 -6.43 -0.34
C ILE A 29 -19.97 -7.15 -1.68
N ASN A 30 -21.12 -7.09 -2.39
CA ASN A 30 -21.24 -7.73 -3.69
C ASN A 30 -20.21 -7.15 -4.67
N ARG A 31 -19.50 -8.03 -5.40
CA ARG A 31 -18.43 -7.60 -6.30
C ARG A 31 -18.86 -6.60 -7.38
N ARG A 32 -20.15 -6.60 -7.75
CA ARG A 32 -20.73 -5.63 -8.71
C ARG A 32 -20.79 -4.21 -8.17
N GLU A 33 -20.65 -4.03 -6.87
CA GLU A 33 -20.73 -2.74 -6.18
C GLU A 33 -19.36 -2.17 -5.85
N TRP A 34 -18.28 -2.93 -6.11
CA TRP A 34 -16.93 -2.47 -5.82
C TRP A 34 -16.57 -1.31 -6.75
N THR A 35 -16.37 -0.15 -6.14
CA THR A 35 -15.86 1.06 -6.78
C THR A 35 -14.43 1.30 -6.34
N GLU A 36 -13.70 2.12 -7.09
CA GLU A 36 -12.36 2.55 -6.67
C GLU A 36 -12.37 3.23 -5.30
N GLU A 37 -13.41 4.03 -5.02
CA GLU A 37 -13.59 4.67 -3.71
C GLU A 37 -13.76 3.65 -2.57
N LEU A 38 -14.57 2.60 -2.75
CA LEU A 38 -14.72 1.55 -1.74
C LEU A 38 -13.43 0.76 -1.53
N MET A 39 -12.72 0.45 -2.61
CA MET A 39 -11.43 -0.23 -2.54
C MET A 39 -10.37 0.63 -1.82
N LEU A 40 -10.29 1.92 -2.16
CA LEU A 40 -9.44 2.89 -1.47
C LEU A 40 -9.79 3.02 0.00
N ALA A 41 -11.08 3.12 0.34
CA ALA A 41 -11.53 3.21 1.72
C ALA A 41 -11.17 1.94 2.52
N ALA A 42 -11.28 0.76 1.89
CA ALA A 42 -10.89 -0.50 2.49
C ALA A 42 -9.39 -0.55 2.81
N VAL A 43 -8.53 -0.26 1.82
CA VAL A 43 -7.07 -0.33 2.03
C VAL A 43 -6.53 0.80 2.92
N ARG A 44 -7.20 1.95 2.96
CA ARG A 44 -6.86 3.03 3.90
C ARG A 44 -7.28 2.71 5.35
N SER A 45 -8.29 1.86 5.53
CA SER A 45 -8.68 1.34 6.85
C SER A 45 -7.74 0.21 7.28
N GLU A 46 -7.40 -0.69 6.35
CA GLU A 46 -6.51 -1.83 6.56
C GLU A 46 -5.78 -2.18 5.26
N GLY A 47 -4.50 -1.88 5.16
CA GLY A 47 -3.68 -1.98 3.95
C GLY A 47 -3.62 -3.40 3.43
N ARG A 48 -3.58 -4.39 4.34
CA ARG A 48 -3.62 -5.82 3.99
C ARG A 48 -4.94 -6.28 3.36
N ALA A 49 -5.99 -5.45 3.36
CA ALA A 49 -7.19 -5.70 2.58
C ALA A 49 -6.91 -5.73 1.06
N LEU A 50 -5.75 -5.23 0.62
CA LEU A 50 -5.27 -5.35 -0.76
C LEU A 50 -5.33 -6.80 -1.29
N GLN A 51 -5.08 -7.80 -0.42
CA GLN A 51 -5.17 -9.23 -0.78
C GLN A 51 -6.55 -9.67 -1.31
N LEU A 52 -7.60 -8.90 -1.04
CA LEU A 52 -8.97 -9.18 -1.49
C LEU A 52 -9.23 -8.64 -2.91
N ILE A 53 -8.34 -7.79 -3.43
CA ILE A 53 -8.53 -7.05 -4.67
C ILE A 53 -7.67 -7.69 -5.76
N PRO A 54 -8.23 -8.55 -6.64
CA PRO A 54 -7.51 -9.20 -7.75
C PRO A 54 -6.77 -8.25 -8.68
N ASP A 55 -7.42 -7.15 -9.11
CA ASP A 55 -6.86 -6.19 -10.07
C ASP A 55 -6.87 -4.77 -9.49
N PRO A 56 -6.02 -4.48 -8.48
CA PRO A 56 -6.02 -3.18 -7.83
C PRO A 56 -5.40 -2.13 -8.77
N SER A 57 -5.95 -0.92 -8.77
CA SER A 57 -5.31 0.21 -9.45
C SER A 57 -4.03 0.61 -8.72
N GLN A 58 -3.13 1.31 -9.41
CA GLN A 58 -1.92 1.86 -8.80
C GLN A 58 -2.24 2.74 -7.59
N ALA A 59 -3.35 3.49 -7.62
CA ALA A 59 -3.80 4.30 -6.49
C ALA A 59 -4.18 3.44 -5.27
N VAL A 60 -4.84 2.29 -5.49
CA VAL A 60 -5.20 1.35 -4.43
C VAL A 60 -3.96 0.67 -3.85
N ILE A 61 -3.03 0.22 -4.69
CA ILE A 61 -1.75 -0.36 -4.25
C ILE A 61 -0.98 0.65 -3.40
N ARG A 62 -0.78 1.86 -3.91
CA ARG A 62 -0.06 2.93 -3.22
C ARG A 62 -0.69 3.24 -1.86
N ALA A 63 -2.01 3.41 -1.81
CA ALA A 63 -2.73 3.67 -0.56
C ALA A 63 -2.60 2.51 0.45
N ALA A 64 -2.56 1.27 -0.02
CA ALA A 64 -2.38 0.10 0.84
C ALA A 64 -1.00 0.06 1.48
N VAL A 65 0.07 0.24 0.69
CA VAL A 65 1.45 0.16 1.17
C VAL A 65 1.87 1.36 2.01
N GLU A 66 1.27 2.54 1.77
CA GLU A 66 1.42 3.70 2.65
C GLU A 66 0.78 3.43 4.01
N GLN A 67 -0.37 2.75 4.05
CA GLN A 67 -1.08 2.46 5.28
C GLN A 67 -0.38 1.36 6.11
N ASP A 68 0.06 0.28 5.45
CA ASP A 68 0.77 -0.84 6.06
C ASP A 68 1.77 -1.41 5.06
N GLY A 69 3.06 -1.26 5.35
CA GLY A 69 4.14 -1.79 4.51
C GLY A 69 4.09 -3.31 4.31
N ASP A 70 3.45 -4.06 5.21
CA ASP A 70 3.23 -5.49 5.01
C ASP A 70 2.26 -5.79 3.85
N ALA A 71 1.48 -4.81 3.39
CA ALA A 71 0.63 -4.96 2.22
C ALA A 71 1.43 -5.20 0.93
N LEU A 72 2.73 -4.82 0.91
CA LEU A 72 3.61 -5.01 -0.24
C LEU A 72 3.70 -6.48 -0.68
N ARG A 73 3.52 -7.43 0.25
CA ARG A 73 3.50 -8.87 -0.05
C ARG A 73 2.36 -9.32 -0.97
N TYR A 74 1.33 -8.49 -1.12
CA TYR A 74 0.17 -8.76 -1.98
C TYR A 74 0.25 -8.01 -3.31
N VAL A 75 1.32 -7.25 -3.55
CA VAL A 75 1.57 -6.56 -4.83
C VAL A 75 2.24 -7.55 -5.78
N VAL A 76 1.57 -7.85 -6.89
CA VAL A 76 2.07 -8.81 -7.90
C VAL A 76 3.22 -8.20 -8.70
N GLU A 77 3.05 -6.98 -9.18
CA GLU A 77 4.06 -6.25 -9.94
C GLU A 77 4.65 -5.16 -9.06
N GLN A 78 5.77 -5.48 -8.40
CA GLN A 78 6.54 -4.53 -7.60
C GLN A 78 7.34 -3.60 -8.51
N THR A 79 7.46 -2.34 -8.12
CA THR A 79 8.32 -1.34 -8.74
C THR A 79 9.18 -0.70 -7.67
N ASP A 80 10.34 -0.18 -8.04
CA ASP A 80 11.24 0.57 -7.16
C ASP A 80 10.43 1.66 -6.39
N GLU A 81 9.56 2.41 -7.08
CA GLU A 81 8.70 3.44 -6.48
C GLU A 81 7.74 2.89 -5.40
N ILE A 82 7.00 1.81 -5.68
CA ILE A 82 6.03 1.26 -4.71
C ILE A 82 6.75 0.66 -3.50
N CYS A 83 7.89 0.00 -3.75
CA CYS A 83 8.74 -0.53 -2.69
C CYS A 83 9.32 0.58 -1.81
N ALA A 84 9.84 1.66 -2.41
CA ALA A 84 10.36 2.81 -1.68
C ALA A 84 9.25 3.49 -0.84
N VAL A 85 8.05 3.69 -1.42
CA VAL A 85 6.89 4.24 -0.68
C VAL A 85 6.56 3.39 0.55
N ALA A 86 6.53 2.06 0.43
CA ALA A 86 6.30 1.17 1.57
C ALA A 86 7.40 1.32 2.64
N CYS A 87 8.66 1.34 2.21
CA CYS A 87 9.82 1.30 3.10
C CYS A 87 10.10 2.62 3.82
N ARG A 88 9.70 3.78 3.25
CA ARG A 88 9.87 5.10 3.89
C ARG A 88 9.25 5.18 5.28
N GLN A 89 8.11 4.52 5.49
CA GLN A 89 7.45 4.47 6.80
C GLN A 89 7.66 3.14 7.51
N TRP A 90 7.81 2.05 6.74
CA TRP A 90 7.86 0.68 7.25
C TRP A 90 9.12 0.00 6.75
N LEU A 91 10.27 0.23 7.38
CA LEU A 91 11.54 -0.43 6.98
C LEU A 91 11.44 -1.96 6.95
N SER A 92 10.53 -2.56 7.72
CA SER A 92 10.23 -3.99 7.64
C SER A 92 9.71 -4.43 6.27
N ALA A 93 9.08 -3.54 5.49
CA ALA A 93 8.60 -3.88 4.14
C ALA A 93 9.72 -4.34 3.19
N LEU A 94 10.99 -4.02 3.48
CA LEU A 94 12.15 -4.54 2.74
C LEU A 94 12.16 -6.08 2.67
N HIS A 95 11.63 -6.79 3.67
CA HIS A 95 11.57 -8.26 3.63
C HIS A 95 10.58 -8.82 2.60
N HIS A 96 9.68 -7.98 2.07
CA HIS A 96 8.69 -8.37 1.06
C HIS A 96 9.14 -8.06 -0.37
N ILE A 97 10.28 -7.40 -0.56
CA ILE A 97 10.85 -7.15 -1.89
C ILE A 97 11.52 -8.44 -2.34
N ALA A 98 10.92 -9.14 -3.31
CA ALA A 98 11.38 -10.47 -3.71
C ALA A 98 12.68 -10.43 -4.54
N ASP A 99 12.84 -9.38 -5.34
CA ASP A 99 14.00 -9.18 -6.20
C ASP A 99 15.12 -8.49 -5.42
N ASP A 100 16.28 -9.14 -5.29
CA ASP A 100 17.38 -8.64 -4.46
C ASP A 100 18.02 -7.37 -5.07
N ASP A 101 18.10 -7.27 -6.41
CA ASP A 101 18.62 -6.08 -7.10
C ASP A 101 17.72 -4.87 -6.86
N MET A 102 16.39 -5.05 -6.95
CA MET A 102 15.39 -4.03 -6.61
C MET A 102 15.49 -3.63 -5.13
N ARG A 103 15.72 -4.59 -4.24
CA ARG A 103 15.89 -4.32 -2.82
C ARG A 103 17.11 -3.45 -2.56
N GLU A 104 18.23 -3.71 -3.23
CA GLU A 104 19.45 -2.88 -3.14
C GLU A 104 19.17 -1.46 -3.64
N ARG A 105 18.56 -1.28 -4.82
CA ARG A 105 18.18 0.04 -5.34
C ARG A 105 17.28 0.85 -4.39
N VAL A 106 16.30 0.19 -3.78
CA VAL A 106 15.41 0.84 -2.80
C VAL A 106 16.19 1.23 -1.53
N ILE A 107 17.13 0.41 -1.07
CA ILE A 107 17.98 0.76 0.09
C ILE A 107 18.83 1.98 -0.23
N GLU A 108 19.45 2.04 -1.41
CA GLU A 108 20.22 3.19 -1.87
C GLU A 108 19.38 4.48 -1.87
N GLU A 109 18.17 4.44 -2.46
CA GLU A 109 17.23 5.58 -2.46
C GLU A 109 16.93 6.06 -1.02
N LEU A 110 16.63 5.13 -0.10
CA LEU A 110 16.32 5.48 1.29
C LEU A 110 17.51 6.04 2.08
N ILE A 111 18.74 5.69 1.70
CA ILE A 111 19.97 6.28 2.27
C ILE A 111 20.15 7.70 1.75
N GLU A 112 20.00 7.91 0.45
CA GLU A 112 20.10 9.23 -0.18
C GLU A 112 19.05 10.21 0.38
N GLU A 113 17.84 9.73 0.66
CA GLU A 113 16.79 10.51 1.31
C GLU A 113 17.05 10.78 2.81
N GLY A 114 18.06 10.13 3.39
CA GLY A 114 18.37 10.23 4.82
C GLY A 114 17.38 9.48 5.72
N VAL A 115 16.49 8.66 5.18
CA VAL A 115 15.55 7.82 5.95
C VAL A 115 16.32 6.84 6.82
N LEU A 116 17.45 6.32 6.31
CA LEU A 116 18.30 5.34 6.98
C LEU A 116 19.48 5.95 7.75
N SER A 117 19.48 7.27 8.05
CA SER A 117 20.62 8.00 8.64
C SER A 117 21.23 7.34 9.91
N ASN A 118 20.45 6.58 10.68
CA ASN A 118 20.90 5.89 11.90
C ASN A 118 20.87 4.35 11.79
N HIS A 119 20.71 3.80 10.58
CA HIS A 119 20.62 2.36 10.35
C HIS A 119 22.02 1.79 10.01
N PRO A 120 22.37 0.56 10.46
CA PRO A 120 23.66 -0.07 10.14
C PRO A 120 23.98 -0.20 8.63
N PHE A 121 22.99 -0.05 7.74
CA PHE A 121 23.21 0.01 6.28
C PHE A 121 23.87 1.33 5.83
N ASN A 122 23.69 2.43 6.57
CA ASN A 122 24.33 3.72 6.27
C ASN A 122 25.86 3.66 6.49
N GLU A 123 26.33 2.85 7.45
CA GLU A 123 27.78 2.61 7.60
C GLU A 123 28.35 1.81 6.43
N ALA A 124 27.55 0.93 5.79
CA ALA A 124 27.95 0.19 4.61
C ALA A 124 27.95 1.04 3.32
N ALA A 125 27.01 1.99 3.18
CA ALA A 125 27.03 2.94 2.05
C ALA A 125 28.20 3.93 2.11
N ASN A 126 28.72 4.21 3.30
CA ASN A 126 29.98 4.96 3.49
C ASN A 126 31.24 4.08 3.35
N ALA A 127 31.10 2.78 3.04
CA ALA A 127 32.25 1.95 2.74
C ALA A 127 32.83 2.33 1.36
N PRO A 128 34.16 2.41 1.21
CA PRO A 128 34.83 2.87 -0.01
C PRO A 128 34.60 2.00 -1.26
N ALA A 129 33.77 0.94 -1.18
CA ALA A 129 33.38 0.12 -2.31
C ALA A 129 32.37 0.83 -3.25
N TYR A 130 31.61 1.82 -2.75
CA TYR A 130 30.60 2.55 -3.52
C TYR A 130 30.99 4.01 -3.83
N ALA A 131 32.17 4.46 -3.39
CA ALA A 131 32.73 5.76 -3.73
C ALA A 131 33.58 5.66 -5.02
N GLY A 132 32.91 5.42 -6.14
CA GLY A 132 33.49 5.41 -7.49
C GLY A 132 33.29 6.74 -8.22
#